data_AF-A0A565AWP8-F1
#
_entry.id   AF-A0A565AWP8-F1
#
_cell.length_a   1.000
_cell.length_b   1.000
_cell.length_c   1.000
_cell.angle_alpha   90.00
_cell.angle_beta   90.00
_cell.angle_gamma   90.00
#
_symmetry.space_group_name_H-M   'P 1'
#
loop_
_entity.id
_entity.type
_entity.pdbx_description
1 polymer ?
#
loop_
_entity_poly.entity_id
_entity_poly.type
_entity_poly.pdbx_seq_one_letter_code
_entity_poly.pdbx_strand_id
1 'polypeptide(L)' 'MVHIDEREPVAFGPPLKPECKETVGTSPFKPVVENFYTTNSITRASKIMAQCSALLLKK' A
#
# COMPACT_ATOMS: atom_id res chain seq x y z
N MET A 1 -10.41 5.41 -27.06
CA MET A 1 -11.40 5.09 -26.01
C MET A 1 -10.64 4.43 -24.89
N VAL A 2 -10.63 5.03 -23.69
CA VAL A 2 -9.96 4.44 -22.52
C VAL A 2 -11.02 3.66 -21.76
N HIS A 3 -10.78 2.38 -21.48
CA HIS A 3 -11.69 1.57 -20.64
C HIS A 3 -11.48 1.99 -19.18
N ILE A 4 -12.21 3.00 -18.72
CA ILE A 4 -12.02 3.59 -17.37
C ILE A 4 -12.64 2.72 -16.29
N ASP A 5 -13.80 2.13 -16.56
CA ASP A 5 -14.58 1.40 -15.56
C ASP A 5 -14.22 -0.10 -15.50
N GLU A 6 -13.51 -0.61 -16.50
CA GLU A 6 -13.11 -2.02 -16.59
C GLU A 6 -11.63 -2.21 -16.21
N ARG A 7 -11.34 -3.27 -15.46
CA ARG A 7 -9.96 -3.67 -15.20
C ARG A 7 -9.39 -4.36 -16.42
N GLU A 8 -8.37 -3.78 -17.02
CA GLU A 8 -7.54 -4.44 -18.03
C GLU A 8 -6.59 -5.46 -17.36
N PRO A 9 -6.72 -6.77 -17.66
CA PRO A 9 -5.79 -7.77 -17.16
C PRO A 9 -4.40 -7.58 -17.77
N VAL A 10 -3.35 -7.80 -16.96
CA VAL A 10 -2.00 -7.86 -17.51
C VAL A 10 -1.84 -9.18 -18.27
N ALA A 11 -1.62 -9.10 -19.58
CA ALA A 11 -1.46 -10.27 -20.45
C ALA A 11 -0.13 -11.02 -20.23
N PHE A 12 0.86 -10.35 -19.64
CA PHE A 12 2.20 -10.89 -19.44
C PHE A 12 2.43 -11.32 -17.99
N GLY A 13 2.99 -12.52 -17.83
CA GLY A 13 3.25 -13.10 -16.52
C GLY A 13 4.70 -12.92 -16.02
N PRO A 14 5.01 -13.57 -14.89
CA PRO A 14 6.36 -13.65 -14.32
C PRO A 14 7.50 -14.08 -15.28
N PRO A 15 7.29 -14.89 -16.35
CA PRO A 15 8.38 -15.30 -17.24
C PRO A 15 9.11 -14.16 -17.96
N LEU A 16 8.52 -12.95 -18.02
CA LEU A 16 9.20 -11.77 -18.57
C LEU A 16 10.16 -11.09 -17.59
N LYS A 17 10.13 -11.45 -16.29
CA LYS A 17 11.02 -10.84 -15.30
C LYS A 17 12.45 -11.30 -15.57
N PRO A 18 13.42 -10.40 -15.75
CA PRO A 18 14.82 -10.78 -15.94
C PRO A 18 15.37 -11.52 -14.72
N GLU A 19 16.36 -12.36 -14.94
CA GLU A 19 17.02 -13.10 -13.87
C GLU A 19 17.71 -12.13 -12.89
N CYS A 20 17.44 -12.30 -11.60
CA CYS A 20 18.03 -11.50 -10.53
C CYS A 20 18.68 -12.44 -9.51
N LYS A 21 19.91 -12.11 -9.11
CA LYS A 21 20.70 -12.90 -8.15
C LYS A 21 20.59 -12.37 -6.70
N GLU A 22 19.75 -11.38 -6.46
CA GLU A 22 19.54 -10.82 -5.13
C GLU A 22 18.82 -11.82 -4.23
N THR A 23 19.48 -12.21 -3.14
CA THR A 23 18.86 -12.99 -2.08
C THR A 23 18.07 -12.08 -1.15
N VAL A 24 16.95 -12.56 -0.62
CA VAL A 24 16.19 -11.84 0.40
C VAL A 24 17.11 -11.41 1.56
N GLY A 25 17.06 -10.13 1.91
CA GLY A 25 17.86 -9.59 3.03
C GLY A 25 17.48 -10.26 4.35
N THR A 26 18.36 -10.20 5.34
CA THR A 26 18.13 -10.77 6.68
C THR A 26 17.15 -9.96 7.53
N SER A 27 16.83 -8.73 7.13
CA SER A 27 15.87 -7.90 7.85
C SER A 27 14.44 -8.41 7.64
N PRO A 28 13.63 -8.52 8.70
CA PRO A 28 12.22 -8.88 8.56
C PRO A 28 11.43 -7.80 7.81
N PHE A 29 10.34 -8.20 7.16
CA PHE A 29 9.39 -7.25 6.60
C PHE A 29 8.80 -6.37 7.71
N LYS A 30 8.81 -5.06 7.47
CA LYS A 30 8.22 -4.07 8.37
C LYS A 30 6.83 -3.69 7.88
N PRO A 31 5.94 -3.20 8.77
CA PRO A 31 4.70 -2.58 8.34
C PRO A 31 4.99 -1.43 7.37
N VAL A 32 4.48 -1.51 6.15
CA VAL A 32 4.62 -0.44 5.15
C VAL A 32 3.69 0.74 5.43
N VAL A 33 2.56 0.46 6.09
CA VAL A 33 1.60 1.47 6.57
C VAL A 33 1.60 1.43 8.09
N GLU A 34 2.10 2.50 8.70
CA GLU A 34 2.14 2.63 10.17
C GLU A 34 0.76 2.97 10.76
N ASN A 35 -0.02 3.77 10.04
CA ASN A 35 -1.39 4.13 10.43
C ASN A 35 -2.30 4.19 9.20
N PHE A 36 -3.21 3.24 9.11
CA PHE A 36 -4.19 3.13 8.03
C PHE A 36 -5.03 4.40 7.87
N TYR A 37 -5.35 5.09 8.97
CA TYR A 37 -6.17 6.29 8.98
C TYR A 37 -5.42 7.55 8.51
N THR A 38 -4.11 7.49 8.30
CA THR A 38 -3.31 8.64 7.85
C THR A 38 -2.34 8.26 6.71
N THR A 39 -2.80 7.42 5.79
CA THR A 39 -2.04 6.89 4.64
C THR A 39 -1.72 7.92 3.57
N ASN A 40 -2.60 8.88 3.31
CA ASN A 40 -2.43 9.88 2.26
C ASN A 40 -2.78 11.29 2.76
N SER A 41 -2.61 12.30 1.91
CA SER A 41 -2.84 13.71 2.29
C SER A 41 -4.30 13.98 2.67
N ILE A 42 -5.24 13.37 1.95
CA ILE A 42 -6.68 13.52 2.20
C ILE A 42 -7.04 12.93 3.57
N THR A 43 -6.62 11.68 3.85
CA THR A 43 -6.92 11.02 5.12
C THR A 43 -6.20 11.68 6.29
N ARG A 44 -4.99 12.22 6.09
CA ARG A 44 -4.26 12.97 7.12
C ARG A 44 -4.90 14.32 7.47
N ALA A 45 -5.49 15.02 6.51
CA ALA A 45 -6.20 16.28 6.75
C ALA A 45 -7.62 16.07 7.32
N SER A 46 -8.14 14.84 7.27
CA SER A 46 -9.49 14.54 7.75
C SER A 46 -9.57 14.53 9.27
N LYS A 47 -10.42 15.41 9.81
CA LYS A 47 -10.74 15.47 11.24
C LYS A 47 -11.27 14.13 11.77
N ILE A 48 -12.11 13.44 10.99
CA ILE A 48 -12.70 12.15 11.39
C ILE A 48 -11.61 11.09 11.50
N MET A 49 -10.73 11.01 10.50
CA MET A 49 -9.66 10.02 10.50
C MET A 49 -8.65 10.25 11.63
N ALA A 50 -8.38 11.52 11.96
CA ALA A 50 -7.59 11.88 13.13
C ALA A 50 -8.26 11.46 14.45
N GLN A 51 -9.59 11.54 14.54
CA GLN A 51 -10.32 11.02 15.72
C GLN A 51 -10.24 9.49 15.79
N CYS A 52 -10.41 8.79 14.67
CA CYS A 52 -10.29 7.33 14.61
C CYS A 52 -8.88 6.86 15.01
N SER A 53 -7.83 7.53 14.53
CA SER A 53 -6.46 7.18 14.91
C SER A 53 -6.19 7.41 16.39
N ALA A 54 -6.73 8.47 16.98
CA ALA A 54 -6.59 8.75 18.42
C ALA A 54 -7.30 7.72 19.31
N LEU A 55 -8.44 7.17 18.88
CA LEU A 55 -9.17 6.13 19.61
C LEU A 55 -8.36 4.83 19.73
N LEU A 56 -7.62 4.46 18.68
CA LEU A 56 -6.78 3.26 18.68
C LEU A 56 -5.51 3.40 19.54
N LEU A 57 -5.09 4.64 19.83
CA LEU A 57 -3.91 4.93 20.64
C LEU A 57 -4.23 5.11 22.13
N LYS A 58 -5.51 5.22 22.51
CA LYS A 58 -5.93 5.24 23.91
C LYS A 58 -5.85 3.82 24.49
N LYS A 59 -4.86 3.60 25.36
CA LYS A 59 -4.78 2.44 26.25
C LYS A 59 -5.71 2.60 27.44
#